data_AF-A0A2D5I3A8-F1
#
_entry.id   AF-A0A2D5I3A8-F1
#
_cell.length_a   1.000
_cell.length_b   1.000
_cell.length_c   1.000
_cell.angle_alpha   90.00
_cell.angle_beta   90.00
_cell.angle_gamma   90.00
#
_symmetry.space_group_name_H-M   'P 1'
#
loop_
_entity.id
_entity.type
_entity.pdbx_description
1 polymer ?
#
loop_
_entity_poly.entity_id
_entity_poly.type
_entity_poly.pdbx_seq_one_letter_code
_entity_poly.pdbx_strand_id
1 'polypeptide(L)' 'MDQEGKKIPDCWSCAFFSITWDKKFPYGCELMGFKSKVTPCLDVVRFDGKRCLGFVEKQLTFSEASGQLKRKRKVNFLA' A
#
# COMPACT_ATOMS: atom_id res chain seq x y z
N MET A 1 -21.55 7.26 11.41
CA MET A 1 -21.01 7.89 10.20
C MET A 1 -19.49 7.86 10.32
N ASP A 2 -18.67 7.05 9.65
CA ASP A 2 -18.82 6.12 8.53
C ASP A 2 -17.68 5.09 8.68
N GLN A 3 -17.97 3.85 9.09
CA GLN A 3 -16.95 2.80 9.23
C GLN A 3 -17.52 1.41 8.93
N GLU A 4 -17.75 1.13 7.65
CA GLU A 4 -17.94 -0.24 7.20
C GLU A 4 -16.64 -0.75 6.57
N GLY A 5 -15.92 -1.59 7.33
CA GLY A 5 -15.02 -2.63 6.81
C GLY A 5 -13.81 -2.23 5.96
N LYS A 6 -13.53 -0.95 5.73
CA LYS A 6 -12.44 -0.53 4.84
C LYS A 6 -11.09 -0.64 5.56
N LYS A 7 -10.25 -1.55 5.06
CA LYS A 7 -8.87 -1.79 5.52
C LYS A 7 -8.12 -0.46 5.73
N ILE A 8 -7.24 -0.42 6.73
CA ILE A 8 -6.35 0.73 6.97
C ILE A 8 -5.59 1.02 5.66
N PRO A 9 -5.65 2.24 5.11
CA PRO A 9 -5.02 2.55 3.83
C PRO A 9 -3.50 2.56 3.97
N ASP A 10 -2.86 1.51 3.46
CA ASP A 10 -1.40 1.37 3.46
C ASP A 10 -0.77 2.03 2.24
N CYS A 11 0.10 3.00 2.46
CA CYS A 11 0.83 3.70 1.39
C CYS A 11 1.58 2.74 0.44
N TRP A 12 2.09 1.62 0.93
CA TRP A 12 2.80 0.61 0.13
C TRP A 12 1.93 -0.03 -0.94
N SER A 13 0.63 -0.18 -0.66
CA SER A 13 -0.36 -0.72 -1.58
C SER A 13 -0.98 0.37 -2.45
N CYS A 14 -0.55 1.62 -2.34
CA CYS A 14 -1.11 2.73 -3.11
C CYS A 14 -0.49 2.82 -4.52
N ALA A 15 -1.31 3.17 -5.51
CA ALA A 15 -0.85 3.42 -6.87
C ALA A 15 0.03 4.68 -6.98
N PHE A 16 -0.29 5.74 -6.21
CA PHE A 16 0.37 7.05 -6.26
C PHE A 16 1.57 7.21 -5.31
N PHE A 17 1.96 6.13 -4.64
CA PHE A 17 3.11 6.15 -3.74
C PHE A 17 4.41 6.03 -4.55
N SER A 18 5.30 7.01 -4.39
CA SER A 18 6.58 7.07 -5.08
C SER A 18 7.75 7.25 -4.10
N ILE A 19 8.91 6.74 -4.49
CA ILE A 19 10.18 6.94 -3.77
C ILE A 19 10.95 8.03 -4.50
N THR A 20 11.21 9.13 -3.82
CA THR A 20 11.72 10.38 -4.40
C THR A 20 13.24 10.48 -4.44
N TRP A 21 13.96 9.49 -3.90
CA TRP A 21 15.43 9.40 -3.82
C TRP A 21 16.15 10.57 -3.12
N ASP A 22 15.39 11.51 -2.53
CA ASP A 22 15.93 12.59 -1.71
C ASP A 22 16.19 12.08 -0.28
N LYS A 23 17.42 12.25 0.20
CA LYS A 23 17.81 11.86 1.56
C LYS A 23 16.95 12.51 2.64
N LYS A 24 16.48 13.74 2.41
CA LYS A 24 15.66 14.48 3.40
C LYS A 24 14.21 14.04 3.36
N PHE A 25 13.70 13.60 2.22
CA PHE A 25 12.31 13.20 2.01
C PHE A 25 12.27 12.00 1.06
N PRO A 26 12.40 10.77 1.58
CA PRO A 26 12.47 9.56 0.76
C PRO A 26 11.13 9.15 0.15
N TYR A 27 10.01 9.64 0.72
CA TYR A 27 8.67 9.25 0.30
C TYR A 27 7.94 10.41 -0.39
N GLY A 28 7.14 10.10 -1.40
CA GLY A 28 6.30 11.04 -2.11
C GLY A 28 4.89 10.51 -2.33
N CYS A 29 3.93 11.43 -2.34
CA CYS A 29 2.57 11.17 -2.81
C CYS A 29 2.33 11.97 -4.09
N GLU A 30 2.16 11.29 -5.21
CA GLU A 30 1.96 11.92 -6.52
C GLU A 30 0.59 12.58 -6.64
N LEU A 31 -0.44 11.99 -6.02
CA LEU A 31 -1.81 12.53 -6.00
C LEU A 31 -1.89 13.91 -5.33
N MET A 32 -1.17 14.08 -4.22
CA MET A 32 -1.19 15.32 -3.43
C MET A 32 0.00 16.23 -3.74
N GLY A 33 1.00 15.74 -4.48
CA GLY A 33 2.15 16.54 -4.93
C GLY A 33 3.16 16.91 -3.84
N PHE A 34 3.22 16.17 -2.72
CA PHE A 34 4.17 16.46 -1.64
C PHE A 34 5.15 15.31 -1.36
N LYS A 35 6.25 15.65 -0.70
CA LYS A 35 7.28 14.71 -0.23
C LYS A 35 7.33 14.72 1.30
N SER A 36 7.58 13.56 1.89
CA SER A 36 7.56 13.35 3.33
C SER A 36 8.75 12.54 3.83
N LYS A 37 9.06 12.74 5.12
CA LYS A 37 10.06 11.93 5.86
C LYS A 37 9.49 10.59 6.29
N VAL A 38 8.22 10.60 6.67
CA VAL A 38 7.43 9.43 7.04
C VAL A 38 6.53 9.02 5.89
N THR A 39 5.81 7.91 6.01
CA THR A 39 4.84 7.50 5.02
C THR A 39 3.78 8.60 4.81
N PRO A 40 3.46 8.98 3.57
CA PRO A 40 2.63 10.16 3.29
C PRO A 40 1.20 10.04 3.85
N CYS A 41 0.68 8.83 4.02
CA CYS A 41 -0.60 8.55 4.70
C CYS A 41 -0.58 8.99 6.16
N LEU A 42 0.54 8.87 6.85
CA LEU A 42 0.68 9.32 8.24
C LEU A 42 0.70 10.85 8.31
N ASP A 43 1.37 11.51 7.36
CA ASP A 43 1.35 12.98 7.29
C ASP A 43 -0.05 13.49 6.95
N VAL A 44 -0.78 12.85 6.03
CA VAL A 44 -2.20 13.20 5.74
C VAL A 44 -3.06 13.08 7.00
N VAL A 45 -2.91 12.01 7.79
CA VAL A 45 -3.62 11.86 9.06
C VAL A 45 -3.22 12.94 10.06
N ARG A 46 -1.95 13.34 10.07
CA ARG A 46 -1.44 14.39 10.97
C ARG A 46 -1.95 15.78 10.61
N PHE A 47 -2.13 16.07 9.32
CA PHE A 47 -2.59 17.36 8.82
C PHE A 47 -4.13 17.49 8.78
N ASP A 48 -4.83 16.49 8.24
CA ASP A 48 -6.29 16.53 8.05
C ASP A 48 -7.07 15.86 9.20
N GLY A 49 -6.38 15.11 10.08
CA GLY A 49 -7.03 14.33 11.14
C GLY A 49 -7.84 13.13 10.62
N LYS A 50 -7.88 12.93 9.30
CA LYS A 50 -8.63 11.86 8.63
C LYS A 50 -7.69 10.93 7.88
N ARG A 51 -8.15 9.70 7.66
CA ARG A 51 -7.43 8.74 6.82
C ARG A 51 -7.41 9.23 5.37
N CYS A 52 -6.36 8.87 4.63
CA CYS A 52 -6.20 9.25 3.23
C CYS A 52 -7.41 8.77 2.39
N LEU A 53 -8.20 9.74 1.93
CA LEU A 53 -9.39 9.50 1.10
C LEU A 53 -9.03 9.18 -0.36
N GLY A 54 -7.85 9.61 -0.80
CA GLY A 54 -7.32 9.37 -2.14
C GLY A 54 -6.59 8.05 -2.32
N PHE A 55 -6.75 7.10 -1.39
CA PHE A 55 -6.10 5.79 -1.49
C PHE A 55 -6.66 4.99 -2.68
N VAL A 56 -5.77 4.61 -3.60
CA VAL A 56 -6.06 3.74 -4.74
C VAL A 56 -5.16 2.52 -4.65
N GLU A 57 -5.77 1.34 -4.57
CA GLU A 57 -5.02 0.09 -4.51
C GLU A 57 -4.24 -0.14 -5.81
N LYS A 58 -2.96 -0.48 -5.68
CA LYS A 58 -2.07 -0.85 -6.78
C LYS A 58 -2.60 -2.13 -7.39
N GLN A 59 -3.07 -2.04 -8.63
CA GLN A 59 -3.48 -3.21 -9.41
C GLN A 59 -2.22 -4.03 -9.70
N LEU A 60 -1.92 -5.01 -8.85
CA LEU A 60 -0.98 -6.05 -9.19
C LEU A 60 -1.66 -6.90 -10.26
N THR A 61 -1.50 -6.53 -11.53
CA THR A 61 -1.88 -7.36 -12.66
C THR A 61 -0.96 -8.57 -12.66
N PHE A 62 -1.25 -9.54 -11.79
CA PHE A 62 -0.84 -10.91 -12.03
C PHE A 62 -1.86 -11.42 -13.03
N SER A 63 -1.48 -11.46 -14.31
CA SER A 63 -2.30 -12.11 -15.33
C SER A 63 -2.42 -13.59 -14.97
N GLU A 64 -3.44 -13.94 -14.17
CA GLU A 64 -4.40 -15.06 -14.34
C GLU A 64 -5.15 -15.43 -13.04
N ALA A 65 -6.49 -15.39 -13.13
CA ALA A 65 -7.50 -16.22 -12.45
C ALA A 65 -7.59 -16.26 -10.90
N SER A 66 -8.81 -15.98 -10.41
CA SER A 66 -9.35 -16.50 -9.16
C SER A 66 -9.21 -18.03 -9.07
N GLY A 67 -8.16 -18.52 -8.40
CA GLY A 67 -7.90 -19.95 -8.25
C GLY A 67 -6.84 -20.29 -7.19
N GLN A 68 -7.24 -20.27 -5.92
CA GLN A 68 -6.74 -21.11 -4.82
C GLN A 68 -5.26 -21.60 -4.90
N LEU A 69 -4.29 -20.79 -4.43
CA LEU A 69 -2.93 -21.28 -4.15
C LEU A 69 -2.89 -22.22 -2.93
N LYS A 70 -3.19 -23.50 -3.10
CA LYS A 70 -2.79 -24.56 -2.15
C LYS A 70 -1.34 -24.94 -2.43
N ARG A 71 -0.40 -24.40 -1.66
CA ARG A 71 1.00 -24.88 -1.63
C ARG A 71 1.05 -26.27 -1.01
N LYS A 72 0.93 -27.34 -1.80
CA LYS A 72 1.30 -28.69 -1.35
C LYS A 72 2.80 -28.87 -1.52
N ARG A 73 3.58 -28.55 -0.48
CA ARG A 73 4.95 -29.06 -0.34
C ARG A 73 4.85 -30.55 0.00
N LYS A 74 4.96 -31.42 -1.01
CA LYS A 74 5.26 -32.85 -0.78
C LYS A 74 6.77 -32.95 -0.57
N VAL A 75 7.20 -32.89 0.68
CA VAL A 75 8.58 -33.24 1.05
C VAL A 75 8.59 -34.75 1.18
N ASN A 76 9.21 -35.45 0.24
CA ASN A 76 9.40 -36.90 0.35
C ASN A 76 10.51 -37.15 1.37
N PHE A 77 10.11 -37.56 2.57
CA PHE A 77 10.96 -38.20 3.55
C PHE A 77 11.03 -39.69 3.19
N LEU A 78 11.97 -40.07 2.35
CA LEU A 78 12.40 -41.46 2.21
C LEU A 78 13.90 -41.47 2.43
N ALA A 79 14.26 -41.74 3.68
CA ALA A 79 15.52 -42.33 4.09
C ALA A 79 15.28 -43.84 4.28
#